data_AF-A0A2I1EP83-F1
#
_entry.id   AF-A0A2I1EP83-F1
#
_cell.length_a   1.000
_cell.length_b   1.000
_cell.length_c   1.000
_cell.angle_alpha   90.00
_cell.angle_beta   90.00
_cell.angle_gamma   90.00
#
_symmetry.space_group_name_H-M   'P 1'
#
loop_
_entity.id
_entity.type
_entity.pdbx_description
1 polymer ?
#
loop_
_entity_poly.entity_id
_entity_poly.type
_entity_poly.pdbx_seq_one_letter_code
_entity_poly.pdbx_strand_id
1 'polypeptide(L)'
;MAVEEIYNFYNFRIFMTRFEDFEGDNIFEANNLQAYEELYNQLVDTTEKVLEILKDQQSKRNLKWAKGIKNNFKPLEKMLSEITLYKRRQTMFQTFKDHSYNTLFFN
;
A
#
# COMPACT_ATOMS: atom_id res chain seq x y z
N MET A 1 25.61 9.64 9.23
CA MET A 1 24.54 9.34 8.25
C MET A 1 24.72 7.88 7.91
N ALA A 2 23.89 7.05 8.55
CA ALA A 2 24.19 5.64 8.78
C ALA A 2 23.76 4.80 7.57
N VAL A 3 24.52 3.74 7.28
CA VAL A 3 24.32 2.81 6.15
C VAL A 3 22.88 2.24 6.12
N GLU A 4 22.24 2.09 7.28
CA GLU A 4 20.83 1.70 7.43
C GLU A 4 19.83 2.69 6.80
N GLU A 5 20.08 4.00 6.88
CA GLU A 5 19.19 5.01 6.27
C GLU A 5 19.20 4.90 4.74
N ILE A 6 20.37 4.58 4.16
CA ILE A 6 20.54 4.37 2.72
C ILE A 6 19.84 3.07 2.29
N TYR A 7 19.99 1.99 3.08
CA TYR A 7 19.36 0.70 2.80
C TYR A 7 17.83 0.79 2.82
N ASN A 8 17.27 1.46 3.83
CA ASN A 8 15.81 1.64 3.95
C ASN A 8 15.24 2.53 2.85
N PHE A 9 15.96 3.58 2.44
CA PHE A 9 15.56 4.42 1.31
C PHE A 9 15.57 3.64 -0.01
N TYR A 10 16.56 2.78 -0.22
CA TYR A 10 16.68 1.95 -1.42
C TYR A 10 15.53 0.95 -1.54
N ASN A 11 15.20 0.26 -0.43
CA ASN A 11 14.08 -0.68 -0.38
C ASN A 11 12.74 0.01 -0.60
N PHE A 12 12.56 1.19 -0.01
CA PHE A 12 11.35 2.00 -0.22
C PHE A 12 11.21 2.46 -1.69
N ARG A 13 12.31 2.84 -2.34
CA ARG A 13 12.30 3.24 -3.75
C ARG A 13 11.95 2.06 -4.67
N ILE A 14 12.48 0.88 -4.39
CA ILE A 14 12.15 -0.37 -5.12
C ILE A 14 10.66 -0.70 -5.01
N PHE A 15 10.08 -0.51 -3.83
CA PHE A 15 8.64 -0.70 -3.61
C PHE A 15 7.80 0.25 -4.47
N MET A 16 8.14 1.54 -4.52
CA MET A 16 7.40 2.51 -5.32
C MET A 16 7.44 2.20 -6.82
N THR A 17 8.60 1.76 -7.34
CA THR A 17 8.70 1.33 -8.74
C THR A 17 7.84 0.10 -9.03
N ARG A 18 7.80 -0.89 -8.13
CA ARG A 18 6.96 -2.09 -8.31
C ARG A 18 5.46 -1.81 -8.20
N PHE A 19 5.07 -0.77 -7.46
CA PHE A 19 3.67 -0.34 -7.36
C PHE A 19 3.20 0.36 -8.65
N GLU A 20 4.08 1.05 -9.36
CA GLU A 20 3.79 1.67 -10.65
C GLU A 20 3.72 0.66 -11.81
N ASP A 21 4.46 -0.46 -11.71
CA ASP A 21 4.54 -1.53 -12.73
C ASP A 21 3.39 -2.57 -12.67
N PHE A 22 2.34 -2.36 -11.87
CA PHE A 22 1.21 -3.29 -11.79
C PHE A 22 0.27 -3.10 -13.00
N GLU A 23 0.76 -3.41 -14.20
CA GLU A 23 -0.09 -3.75 -15.34
C GLU A 23 -0.79 -5.07 -15.03
N GLY A 24 -2.11 -5.09 -15.23
CA GLY A 24 -2.99 -6.19 -14.85
C GLY A 24 -2.64 -7.48 -15.57
N ASP A 25 -1.78 -8.29 -14.95
CA ASP A 25 -1.55 -9.66 -15.37
C ASP A 25 -2.74 -10.53 -14.96
N ASN A 26 -3.27 -11.24 -15.95
CA ASN A 26 -4.36 -12.20 -15.90
C ASN A 26 -4.39 -13.01 -14.59
N ILE A 27 -5.36 -12.70 -13.73
CA ILE A 27 -5.73 -13.53 -12.58
C ILE A 27 -6.57 -14.69 -13.14
N PHE A 28 -5.90 -15.76 -13.58
CA PHE A 28 -6.51 -17.09 -13.72
C PHE A 28 -6.04 -17.97 -12.57
N GLU A 29 -7.02 -18.50 -11.85
CA GLU A 29 -6.93 -19.15 -10.54
C GLU A 29 -6.27 -20.54 -10.53
N ALA A 30 -6.02 -20.99 -9.29
CA ALA A 30 -5.84 -22.37 -8.82
C ALA A 30 -4.41 -22.93 -8.82
N ASN A 31 -3.72 -22.71 -7.68
CA ASN A 31 -2.75 -23.60 -7.00
C ASN A 31 -1.54 -22.89 -6.37
N ASN A 32 -1.72 -21.75 -5.70
CA ASN A 32 -0.63 -21.27 -4.86
C ASN A 32 -1.12 -20.49 -3.63
N LEU A 33 -1.75 -21.21 -2.69
CA LEU A 33 -2.09 -20.69 -1.36
C LEU A 33 -0.85 -20.08 -0.68
N GLN A 34 0.32 -20.68 -0.93
CA GLN A 34 1.62 -20.18 -0.52
C GLN A 34 1.96 -18.82 -1.16
N ALA A 35 1.75 -18.62 -2.47
CA ALA A 35 1.96 -17.30 -3.09
C ALA A 35 0.97 -16.22 -2.60
N TYR A 36 -0.28 -16.62 -2.28
CA TYR A 36 -1.24 -15.73 -1.62
C TYR A 36 -0.70 -15.28 -0.26
N GLU A 37 -0.30 -16.23 0.60
CA GLU A 37 0.23 -15.94 1.92
C GLU A 37 1.51 -15.11 1.83
N GLU A 38 2.42 -15.45 0.93
CA GLU A 38 3.64 -14.69 0.67
C GLU A 38 3.37 -13.25 0.25
N LEU A 39 2.41 -13.03 -0.67
CA LEU A 39 2.04 -11.68 -1.10
C LEU A 39 1.49 -10.87 0.06
N TYR A 40 0.54 -11.41 0.83
CA TYR A 40 -0.01 -10.71 1.99
C TYR A 40 1.05 -10.47 3.07
N ASN A 41 1.89 -11.46 3.36
CA ASN A 41 2.99 -11.32 4.31
C ASN A 41 3.94 -10.21 3.89
N GLN A 42 4.30 -10.12 2.60
CA GLN A 42 5.16 -9.06 2.07
C GLN A 42 4.51 -7.67 2.22
N LEU A 43 3.22 -7.54 1.89
CA LEU A 43 2.50 -6.27 2.00
C LEU A 43 2.37 -5.80 3.46
N VAL A 44 2.08 -6.73 4.38
CA VAL A 44 1.99 -6.45 5.82
C VAL A 44 3.35 -6.06 6.39
N ASP A 45 4.38 -6.90 6.20
CA ASP A 45 5.74 -6.67 6.69
C ASP A 45 6.31 -5.33 6.20
N THR A 46 6.11 -5.01 4.93
CA THR A 46 6.53 -3.72 4.36
C THR A 46 5.82 -2.55 5.06
N THR A 47 4.52 -2.66 5.27
CA THR A 47 3.72 -1.61 5.92
C THR A 47 4.13 -1.40 7.37
N GLU A 48 4.42 -2.49 8.10
CA GLU A 48 4.92 -2.44 9.48
C GLU A 48 6.27 -1.74 9.58
N LYS A 49 7.23 -2.11 8.72
CA LYS A 49 8.55 -1.45 8.66
C LYS A 49 8.45 0.04 8.30
N VAL A 50 7.58 0.40 7.36
CA VAL A 50 7.31 1.80 7.03
C VAL A 50 6.74 2.54 8.26
N LEU A 51 5.82 1.93 9.00
CA LEU A 51 5.26 2.50 10.23
C LEU A 51 6.33 2.71 11.31
N GLU A 52 7.25 1.77 11.50
CA GLU A 52 8.37 1.92 12.43
C GLU A 52 9.26 3.12 12.07
N ILE A 53 9.63 3.26 10.79
CA ILE A 53 10.42 4.39 10.30
C ILE A 53 9.66 5.71 10.51
N LEU A 54 8.35 5.75 10.22
CA LEU A 54 7.54 6.95 10.45
C LEU A 54 7.56 7.37 11.93
N LYS A 55 7.41 6.42 12.86
CA LYS A 55 7.47 6.68 14.31
C LYS A 55 8.86 7.17 14.74
N ASP A 56 9.93 6.56 14.24
CA ASP A 56 11.31 7.00 14.49
C ASP A 56 11.53 8.45 14.02
N GLN A 57 11.16 8.77 12.78
CA GLN A 57 11.33 10.11 12.22
C GLN A 57 10.42 11.16 12.90
N GLN A 58 9.24 10.75 13.36
CA GLN A 58 8.35 11.58 14.18
C GLN A 58 9.01 11.91 15.52
N SER A 59 9.62 10.93 16.20
CA SER A 59 10.33 11.14 17.48
C SER A 59 11.50 12.13 17.33
N LYS A 60 12.16 12.11 16.17
CA LYS A 60 13.25 13.03 15.77
C LYS A 60 12.74 14.39 15.24
N ARG A 61 11.42 14.60 15.16
CA ARG A 61 10.76 15.80 14.60
C ARG A 61 11.27 16.17 13.20
N ASN A 62 11.58 15.18 12.36
CA ASN A 62 12.17 15.39 11.04
C ASN A 62 11.13 15.82 9.98
N LEU A 63 10.65 17.06 10.07
CA LEU A 63 9.59 17.58 9.20
C LEU A 63 10.01 17.64 7.72
N LYS A 64 11.29 17.90 7.44
CA LYS A 64 11.80 17.97 6.07
C LYS A 64 11.66 16.62 5.36
N TRP A 65 12.04 15.53 6.04
CA TRP A 65 11.86 14.19 5.52
C TRP A 65 10.38 13.82 5.35
N ALA A 66 9.54 14.10 6.35
CA ALA A 66 8.09 13.85 6.28
C ALA A 66 7.43 14.55 5.09
N LYS A 67 7.80 15.81 4.81
CA LYS A 67 7.33 16.54 3.61
C LYS A 67 7.78 15.88 2.30
N GLY A 68 9.00 15.33 2.27
CA GLY A 68 9.55 14.66 1.10
C GLY A 68 8.81 13.36 0.75
N ILE A 69 8.44 12.56 1.76
CA ILE A 69 7.78 11.27 1.53
C ILE A 69 6.25 11.34 1.45
N LYS A 70 5.63 12.47 1.83
CA LYS A 70 4.16 12.62 1.89
C LYS A 70 3.44 12.16 0.63
N ASN A 71 3.97 12.50 -0.55
CA ASN A 71 3.30 12.15 -1.81
C ASN A 71 3.22 10.64 -2.07
N ASN A 72 4.13 9.86 -1.47
CA ASN A 72 4.16 8.41 -1.63
C ASN A 72 2.96 7.73 -0.95
N PHE A 73 2.31 8.42 0.00
CA PHE A 73 1.14 7.92 0.71
C PHE A 73 -0.18 8.25 0.00
N LYS A 74 -0.18 9.13 -1.02
CA LYS A 74 -1.41 9.52 -1.72
C LYS A 74 -2.18 8.32 -2.31
N PRO A 75 -1.54 7.33 -2.95
CA PRO A 75 -2.25 6.14 -3.42
C PRO A 75 -2.91 5.35 -2.29
N LEU A 76 -2.25 5.24 -1.13
CA LEU A 76 -2.79 4.58 0.06
C LEU A 76 -3.97 5.35 0.65
N GLU A 77 -3.87 6.68 0.74
CA GLU A 77 -4.97 7.56 1.17
C GLU A 77 -6.20 7.41 0.26
N LYS A 78 -5.98 7.33 -1.06
CA LYS A 78 -7.03 7.10 -2.06
C LYS A 78 -7.68 5.73 -1.86
N MET A 79 -6.89 4.67 -1.74
CA MET A 79 -7.37 3.31 -1.47
C MET A 79 -8.23 3.26 -0.19
N LEU A 80 -7.75 3.84 0.91
CA LEU A 80 -8.50 3.91 2.18
C LEU A 80 -9.84 4.65 2.03
N SER A 81 -9.83 5.76 1.29
CA SER A 81 -11.04 6.55 1.05
C SER A 81 -12.07 5.79 0.22
N GLU A 82 -11.62 5.16 -0.86
CA GLU A 82 -12.48 4.34 -1.75
C GLU A 82 -13.08 3.14 -1.01
N ILE A 83 -12.27 2.39 -0.25
CA ILE A 83 -12.74 1.27 0.58
C ILE A 83 -13.73 1.74 1.65
N THR A 84 -13.46 2.87 2.32
CA THR A 84 -14.36 3.42 3.35
C THR A 84 -15.71 3.82 2.75
N LEU A 85 -15.71 4.48 1.57
CA LEU A 85 -16.92 4.83 0.86
C LEU A 85 -17.69 3.59 0.40
N TYR A 86 -16.97 2.58 -0.09
CA TYR A 86 -17.54 1.32 -0.54
C TYR A 86 -18.24 0.57 0.59
N LYS A 87 -17.60 0.42 1.76
CA LYS A 87 -18.22 -0.17 2.96
C LYS A 87 -19.48 0.58 3.40
N ARG A 88 -19.48 1.91 3.33
CA ARG A 88 -20.69 2.72 3.63
C ARG A 88 -21.82 2.43 2.62
N ARG A 89 -21.49 2.31 1.34
CA ARG A 89 -22.45 2.05 0.25
C ARG A 89 -22.97 0.61 0.22
N GLN A 90 -22.30 -0.38 0.83
CA GLN A 90 -22.79 -1.76 0.92
C GLN A 90 -24.16 -1.88 1.63
N THR A 91 -24.59 -0.84 2.34
CA THR A 91 -25.96 -0.71 2.85
C THR A 91 -27.02 -0.53 1.76
N MET A 92 -26.63 -0.29 0.50
CA MET A 92 -27.49 -0.22 -0.69
C MET A 92 -27.04 -1.20 -1.78
N PHE A 93 -27.94 -1.60 -2.67
CA PHE A 93 -27.59 -2.45 -3.82
C PHE A 93 -26.54 -1.77 -4.72
N GLN A 94 -25.41 -2.43 -4.94
CA GLN A 94 -24.30 -1.92 -5.74
C GLN A 94 -24.34 -2.49 -7.15
N THR A 95 -23.92 -1.69 -8.13
CA THR A 95 -23.73 -2.12 -9.51
C THR A 95 -22.25 -2.14 -9.86
N PHE A 96 -21.86 -2.85 -10.93
CA PHE A 96 -20.48 -2.90 -11.40
C PHE A 96 -19.83 -1.50 -11.60
N LYS A 97 -20.64 -0.47 -11.91
CA LYS A 97 -20.18 0.91 -12.09
C LYS A 97 -19.80 1.60 -10.78
N ASP A 98 -20.16 1.03 -9.64
CA ASP A 98 -19.89 1.59 -8.31
C ASP A 98 -18.53 1.14 -7.74
N HIS A 99 -17.81 0.24 -8.43
CA HIS A 99 -16.51 -0.26 -8.02
C HIS A 99 -15.35 0.56 -8.63
N SER A 100 -14.31 0.80 -7.83
CA SER A 100 -13.00 1.24 -8.30
C SER A 100 -12.04 0.06 -8.40
N TYR A 101 -10.84 0.28 -8.93
CA TYR A 101 -9.75 -0.71 -8.91
C TYR A 101 -9.52 -1.28 -7.50
N ASN A 102 -9.60 -0.43 -6.46
CA ASN A 102 -9.38 -0.83 -5.07
C ASN A 102 -10.57 -1.56 -4.43
N THR A 103 -11.75 -1.56 -5.08
CA THR A 103 -12.98 -2.13 -4.51
C THR A 103 -13.62 -3.20 -5.39
N LEU A 104 -13.02 -3.52 -6.54
CA LEU A 104 -13.54 -4.50 -7.51
C LEU A 104 -13.57 -5.92 -6.92
N PHE A 105 -12.54 -6.27 -6.16
CA PHE A 105 -12.40 -7.57 -5.48
C PHE A 105 -12.43 -7.45 -3.95
N PHE A 106 -12.95 -6.33 -3.45
CA PHE A 106 -13.04 -6.05 -2.02
C PHE A 106 -14.40 -6.55 -1.49
N ASN A 107 -14.37 -7.58 -0.64
CA ASN A 107 -15.54 -8.15 0.03
C ASN A 107 -15.40 -8.04 1.56
#